data_AF-A0A2N2S450-F1
#
_entry.id   AF-A0A2N2S450-F1
#
_cell.length_a   1.000
_cell.length_b   1.000
_cell.length_c   1.000
_cell.angle_alpha   90.00
_cell.angle_beta   90.00
_cell.angle_gamma   90.00
#
_symmetry.space_group_name_H-M   'P 1'
#
loop_
_entity.id
_entity.type
_entity.pdbx_description
1 polymer ?
#
loop_
_entity_poly.entity_id
_entity_poly.type
_entity_poly.pdbx_seq_one_letter_code
_entity_poly.pdbx_strand_id
1 'polypeptide(L)'
;CTPCVDFTPTFEAAAEKNPDIVFGMVNTEADPEISEYFEVNQIPGILVIREQAGIHTQIGEIGGPALDEIIKWSRERDMTAVREHYKQEAKKAN
;
A
#
# COMPACT_ATOMS: atom_id res chain seq x y z
N CYS A 1 -11.52 15.65 -1.24
CA CYS A 1 -10.08 15.83 -0.94
C CYS A 1 -9.33 16.33 -2.18
N THR A 2 -8.84 17.59 -2.23
CA THR A 2 -8.11 18.13 -3.40
C THR A 2 -6.73 17.48 -3.61
N PRO A 3 -5.87 17.32 -2.58
CA PRO A 3 -4.55 16.69 -2.76
C PRO A 3 -4.65 15.24 -3.26
N CYS A 4 -5.72 14.52 -2.88
CA CYS A 4 -5.98 13.17 -3.39
C CYS A 4 -6.20 13.15 -4.92
N VAL A 5 -6.87 14.17 -5.47
CA VAL A 5 -7.10 14.30 -6.90
C VAL A 5 -5.80 14.68 -7.60
N ASP A 6 -5.02 15.58 -7.03
CA ASP A 6 -3.74 16.03 -7.59
C ASP A 6 -2.69 14.90 -7.66
N PHE A 7 -2.74 13.95 -6.72
CA PHE A 7 -1.87 12.77 -6.73
C PHE A 7 -2.29 11.67 -7.75
N THR A 8 -3.54 11.69 -8.21
CA THR A 8 -4.10 10.63 -9.09
C THR A 8 -3.25 10.36 -10.36
N PRO A 9 -2.81 11.38 -11.13
CA PRO A 9 -2.01 11.14 -12.33
C PRO A 9 -0.64 10.49 -12.03
N THR A 10 -0.05 10.78 -10.87
CA THR A 10 1.20 10.16 -10.43
C THR A 10 0.99 8.68 -10.13
N PHE A 11 -0.11 8.36 -9.45
CA PHE A 11 -0.49 6.99 -9.10
C PHE A 11 -0.80 6.15 -10.36
N GLU A 12 -1.57 6.70 -11.30
CA GLU A 12 -1.90 6.05 -12.58
C GLU A 12 -0.64 5.78 -13.43
N ALA A 13 0.25 6.76 -13.55
CA ALA A 13 1.51 6.58 -14.28
C ALA A 13 2.41 5.51 -13.65
N ALA A 14 2.42 5.40 -12.32
CA ALA A 14 3.13 4.32 -11.64
C ALA A 14 2.49 2.95 -11.88
N ALA A 15 1.14 2.89 -11.94
CA ALA A 15 0.39 1.68 -12.25
C ALA A 15 0.68 1.17 -13.66
N GLU A 16 0.71 2.06 -14.66
CA GLU A 16 1.04 1.71 -16.05
C GLU A 16 2.45 1.11 -16.18
N LYS A 17 3.42 1.61 -15.41
CA LYS A 17 4.80 1.10 -15.40
C LYS A 17 4.96 -0.24 -14.68
N ASN A 18 4.01 -0.62 -13.81
CA ASN A 18 4.12 -1.77 -12.92
C ASN A 18 2.89 -2.70 -13.05
N PRO A 19 2.67 -3.32 -14.23
CA PRO A 19 1.47 -4.11 -14.52
C PRO A 19 1.33 -5.38 -13.68
N ASP A 20 2.38 -5.79 -12.97
CA ASP A 20 2.39 -6.93 -12.05
C ASP A 20 1.92 -6.58 -10.63
N ILE A 21 1.78 -5.29 -10.30
CA ILE A 21 1.28 -4.80 -9.02
C ILE A 21 -0.18 -4.36 -9.19
N VAL A 22 -1.01 -4.71 -8.21
CA VAL A 22 -2.39 -4.21 -8.15
C VAL A 22 -2.38 -2.83 -7.48
N PHE A 23 -2.79 -1.81 -8.22
CA PHE A 23 -3.01 -0.47 -7.72
C PHE A 23 -4.49 -0.27 -7.42
N GLY A 24 -4.82 0.15 -6.20
CA GLY A 24 -6.18 0.41 -5.77
C GLY A 24 -6.27 1.76 -5.05
N MET A 25 -7.27 2.55 -5.39
CA MET A 25 -7.64 3.77 -4.68
C MET A 25 -8.93 3.52 -3.93
N VAL A 26 -8.95 3.91 -2.65
CA VAL A 26 -10.11 3.72 -1.77
C VAL A 26 -10.53 5.07 -1.22
N ASN A 27 -11.83 5.33 -1.23
CA ASN A 27 -12.40 6.51 -0.60
C ASN A 27 -12.78 6.20 0.85
N THR A 28 -11.91 6.54 1.79
CA THR A 28 -12.15 6.32 3.22
C THR A 28 -13.28 7.18 3.79
N GLU A 29 -13.70 8.26 3.10
CA GLU A 29 -14.89 9.04 3.50
C GLU A 29 -16.19 8.28 3.18
N ALA A 30 -16.19 7.44 2.15
CA ALA A 30 -17.33 6.59 1.79
C ALA A 30 -17.34 5.26 2.58
N ASP A 31 -16.15 4.71 2.86
CA ASP A 31 -15.96 3.42 3.53
C ASP A 31 -15.16 3.59 4.83
N PRO A 32 -15.79 4.09 5.92
CA PRO A 32 -15.09 4.43 7.17
C PRO A 32 -14.48 3.20 7.87
N GLU A 33 -15.03 2.01 7.65
CA GLU A 33 -14.50 0.75 8.18
C GLU A 33 -13.06 0.47 7.70
N ILE A 34 -12.72 0.89 6.49
CA ILE A 34 -11.38 0.74 5.93
C ILE A 34 -10.41 1.69 6.63
N SER A 35 -10.87 2.92 6.89
CA SER A 35 -10.09 3.90 7.64
C SER A 35 -9.78 3.43 9.05
N GLU A 36 -10.77 2.82 9.72
CA GLU A 36 -10.61 2.27 11.06
C GLU A 36 -9.66 1.07 11.06
N TYR A 37 -9.87 0.10 10.16
CA TYR A 37 -9.06 -1.12 10.09
C TYR A 37 -7.58 -0.85 9.79
N PHE A 38 -7.30 0.10 8.90
CA PHE A 38 -5.92 0.47 8.53
C PHE A 38 -5.37 1.67 9.31
N GLU A 39 -6.08 2.14 10.34
CA GLU A 39 -5.70 3.28 11.18
C GLU A 39 -5.34 4.54 10.35
N VAL A 40 -6.07 4.78 9.26
CA VAL A 40 -5.85 5.91 8.36
C VAL A 40 -6.34 7.19 9.03
N ASN A 41 -5.41 7.94 9.60
CA ASN A 41 -5.69 9.21 10.29
C ASN A 41 -5.47 10.45 9.41
N GLN A 42 -4.85 10.29 8.24
CA GLN A 42 -4.52 11.39 7.34
C GLN A 42 -4.58 10.93 5.89
N ILE A 43 -5.19 11.75 5.02
CA ILE A 43 -5.30 11.53 3.57
C ILE A 43 -4.72 12.72 2.79
N PRO A 44 -4.14 12.50 1.60
CA PRO A 44 -3.86 11.20 0.97
C PRO A 44 -2.76 10.42 1.70
N GLY A 45 -2.71 9.11 1.47
CA GLY A 45 -1.68 8.22 1.99
C GLY A 45 -1.55 6.98 1.13
N ILE A 46 -0.40 6.31 1.20
CA ILE A 46 -0.10 5.11 0.42
C ILE A 46 0.17 3.97 1.39
N LEU A 47 -0.51 2.85 1.20
CA LEU A 47 -0.26 1.61 1.91
C LEU A 47 0.26 0.58 0.91
N VAL A 48 1.44 0.02 1.19
CA VAL A 48 2.01 -1.06 0.38
C VAL A 48 1.74 -2.39 1.07
N ILE A 49 1.00 -3.26 0.39
CA ILE A 49 0.67 -4.60 0.87
C ILE A 49 1.41 -5.62 0.02
N ARG A 50 2.12 -6.55 0.67
CA ARG A 50 2.80 -7.67 0.02
C ARG A 50 2.69 -8.91 0.88
N GLU A 51 2.34 -10.04 0.26
CA GLU A 51 2.15 -11.33 0.95
C GLU A 51 1.22 -11.20 2.17
N GLN A 52 0.08 -10.54 1.96
CA GLN A 52 -0.95 -10.29 2.98
C GLN A 52 -0.49 -9.42 4.16
N ALA A 53 0.68 -8.77 4.08
CA ALA A 53 1.19 -7.88 5.11
C ALA A 53 1.32 -6.45 4.59
N GLY A 54 0.85 -5.47 5.38
CA GLY A 54 1.19 -4.06 5.18
C GLY A 54 2.66 -3.84 5.52
N ILE A 55 3.50 -3.57 4.52
CA ILE A 55 4.95 -3.45 4.69
C ILE A 55 5.44 -2.01 4.75
N HIS A 56 4.63 -1.05 4.30
CA HIS A 56 4.97 0.36 4.32
C HIS A 56 3.73 1.24 4.28
N THR A 57 3.78 2.33 5.03
CA THR A 57 2.77 3.38 5.02
C THR A 57 3.47 4.72 4.78
N GLN A 58 3.03 5.45 3.76
CA GLN A 58 3.45 6.82 3.48
C GLN A 58 2.28 7.75 3.76
N ILE A 59 2.51 8.79 4.55
CA ILE A 59 1.51 9.81 4.86
C ILE A 59 1.73 11.00 3.91
N GLY A 60 0.65 11.52 3.32
CA GLY A 60 0.70 12.60 2.35
C GLY A 60 1.00 12.11 0.92
N GLU A 61 0.87 13.04 -0.03
CA GLU A 61 1.23 12.81 -1.42
C GLU A 61 2.74 12.91 -1.63
N ILE A 62 3.23 12.20 -2.64
CA ILE A 62 4.63 12.20 -3.04
C ILE A 62 4.74 12.32 -4.56
N GLY A 63 5.88 12.80 -5.04
CA GLY A 63 6.14 12.82 -6.49
C GLY A 63 6.45 11.43 -7.06
N GLY A 64 6.29 11.29 -8.38
CA GLY A 64 6.54 10.04 -9.11
C GLY A 64 7.89 9.37 -8.82
N PRO A 65 9.03 10.09 -8.80
CA PRO A 65 10.32 9.48 -8.47
C PRO A 65 10.38 8.86 -7.07
N ALA A 66 9.73 9.48 -6.08
CA ALA A 66 9.68 8.93 -4.73
C ALA A 66 8.79 7.67 -4.67
N LEU A 67 7.67 7.68 -5.40
CA LEU A 67 6.82 6.49 -5.53
C LEU A 67 7.55 5.34 -6.24
N ASP A 68 8.31 5.63 -7.30
CA ASP A 68 9.11 4.65 -8.01
C ASP A 68 10.16 3.98 -7.08
N GLU A 69 10.80 4.75 -6.19
CA GLU A 69 11.73 4.21 -5.18
C GLU A 69 11.02 3.37 -4.11
N ILE A 70 9.83 3.76 -3.64
CA ILE A 70 9.03 2.94 -2.72
C ILE A 70 8.66 1.61 -3.37
N ILE A 71 8.24 1.63 -4.65
CA ILE A 71 7.92 0.42 -5.40
C ILE A 71 9.17 -0.46 -5.52
N LYS A 72 10.32 0.09 -5.90
CA LYS A 72 11.57 -0.65 -5.98
C LYS A 72 11.94 -1.29 -4.64
N TRP A 73 11.95 -0.51 -3.57
CA TRP A 73 12.22 -0.99 -2.21
C TRP A 73 11.25 -2.10 -1.81
N SER A 74 9.96 -1.98 -2.15
CA SER A 74 8.94 -2.98 -1.81
C SER A 74 9.20 -4.35 -2.45
N ARG A 75 9.78 -4.36 -3.65
CA ARG A 75 10.16 -5.57 -4.39
C ARG A 75 11.38 -6.23 -3.76
N GLU A 76 12.36 -5.42 -3.35
CA GLU A 76 13.62 -5.88 -2.77
C GLU A 76 13.49 -6.30 -1.30
N ARG A 77 12.44 -5.84 -0.61
CA ARG A 77 12.19 -6.15 0.80
C ARG A 77 12.16 -7.66 1.05
N ASP A 78 12.96 -8.11 2.02
CA ASP A 78 12.91 -9.50 2.49
C ASP A 78 11.59 -9.77 3.23
N MET A 79 10.87 -10.81 2.80
CA MET A 79 9.58 -11.24 3.34
C MET A 79 9.69 -12.54 4.15
N THR A 80 10.89 -13.05 4.41
CA THR A 80 11.11 -14.34 5.10
C THR A 80 10.39 -14.39 6.45
N ALA A 81 10.46 -13.33 7.25
CA ALA A 81 9.77 -13.26 8.54
C ALA A 81 8.24 -13.31 8.41
N VAL A 82 7.68 -12.61 7.41
CA VAL A 82 6.24 -12.60 7.13
C VAL A 82 5.76 -14.00 6.69
N ARG A 83 6.51 -14.64 5.78
CA ARG A 83 6.21 -16.00 5.34
C ARG A 83 6.26 -17.00 6.48
N GLU A 84 7.26 -16.89 7.36
CA GLU A 84 7.36 -17.77 8.52
C GLU A 84 6.21 -17.55 9.50
N HIS A 85 5.86 -16.29 9.78
CA HIS A 85 4.69 -15.97 10.61
C HIS A 85 3.42 -16.64 10.07
N TYR A 86 3.09 -16.46 8.80
CA TYR A 86 1.88 -17.06 8.22
C TYR A 86 1.94 -18.59 8.14
N LYS A 87 3.12 -19.20 7.95
CA LYS A 87 3.29 -20.66 8.07
C LYS A 87 2.98 -21.16 9.47
N GLN A 88 3.38 -20.42 10.51
CA GLN A 88 3.10 -20.78 11.90
C GLN A 88 1.62 -20.60 12.25
N GLU A 89 1.01 -19.50 11.82
CA GLU A 89 -0.43 -19.27 12.02
C GLU A 89 -1.28 -20.34 11.33
N ALA A 90 -0.94 -20.72 10.09
CA ALA A 90 -1.64 -21.80 9.37
C ALA A 90 -1.52 -23.17 10.07
N LYS A 91 -0.42 -23.44 10.78
CA LYS A 91 -0.24 -24.67 11.56
C LYS A 91 -1.05 -24.70 12.85
N LYS A 92 -1.34 -23.55 13.45
CA LYS A 92 -2.16 -23.45 14.67
C LYS A 92 -3.66 -23.60 14.40
N ALA A 93 -4.09 -23.32 13.16
CA ALA A 93 -5.48 -23.41 12.74
C ALA A 93 -5.93 -24.84 12.35
N ASN A 94 -5.00 -25.80 12.32
CA ASN A 94 -5.24 -27.24 12.08
C ASN A 94 -4.95 -28.06 13.35
#